data_AF-A0A351Y6E5-F1
#
_entry.id   AF-A0A351Y6E5-F1
#
_cell.length_a   1.000
_cell.length_b   1.000
_cell.length_c   1.000
_cell.angle_alpha   90.00
_cell.angle_beta   90.00
_cell.angle_gamma   90.00
#
_symmetry.space_group_name_H-M   'P 1'
#
loop_
_entity.id
_entity.type
_entity.pdbx_description
1 polymer ?
#
loop_
_entity_poly.entity_id
_entity_poly.type
_entity_poly.pdbx_seq_one_letter_code
_entity_poly.pdbx_strand_id
1 'polypeptide(L)'
;MALVAKNGAGKSTLLKVIMKHVDLSDGAIEWREGISIGYLSQDTRLDDALTVRQFLFDFDTMQYREREIELNIAINKLRIKPYLDQLI
;
A
#
# COMPACT_ATOMS: atom_id res chain seq x y z
N MET A 1 -13.48 -7.38 14.11
CA MET A 1 -13.99 -6.17 14.82
C MET A 1 -14.69 -5.31 13.80
N ALA A 2 -15.80 -4.63 14.13
CA ALA A 2 -16.55 -3.80 13.18
C ALA A 2 -17.02 -2.51 13.85
N LEU A 3 -17.02 -1.39 13.10
CA LEU A 3 -17.54 -0.10 13.55
C LEU A 3 -18.92 0.15 12.90
N VAL A 4 -19.98 0.07 13.68
CA VAL A 4 -21.36 0.23 13.20
C VAL A 4 -22.00 1.47 13.83
N ALA A 5 -22.41 2.42 12.99
CA ALA A 5 -23.11 3.64 13.40
C ALA A 5 -23.90 4.23 12.22
N LYS A 6 -24.81 5.17 12.47
CA LYS A 6 -25.58 5.88 11.43
C LYS A 6 -24.68 6.66 10.47
N ASN A 7 -25.19 6.98 9.27
CA ASN A 7 -24.49 7.87 8.34
C ASN A 7 -24.33 9.27 8.97
N GLY A 8 -23.19 9.91 8.72
CA GLY A 8 -22.85 11.20 9.35
C GLY A 8 -22.28 11.09 10.78
N ALA A 9 -22.30 9.92 11.42
CA ALA A 9 -21.74 9.74 12.78
C ALA A 9 -20.20 9.76 12.86
N GLY A 10 -19.51 10.21 11.80
CA GLY A 10 -18.04 10.36 11.80
C GLY A 10 -17.23 9.10 11.52
N LYS A 11 -17.83 7.96 11.14
CA LYS A 11 -17.11 6.71 10.84
C LYS A 11 -15.97 6.88 9.83
N SER A 12 -16.26 7.51 8.69
CA SER A 12 -15.26 7.75 7.64
C SER A 12 -14.20 8.76 8.10
N THR A 13 -14.57 9.74 8.92
CA THR A 13 -13.63 10.69 9.53
C THR A 13 -12.69 9.97 10.49
N LEU A 14 -13.21 9.10 11.36
CA LEU A 14 -12.42 8.30 12.29
C LEU A 14 -11.41 7.42 11.53
N LEU A 15 -11.85 6.71 10.49
CA LEU A 15 -10.94 5.91 9.67
C LEU A 15 -9.85 6.76 9.00
N LYS A 16 -10.19 7.95 8.47
CA LYS A 16 -9.20 8.87 7.89
C LYS A 16 -8.19 9.39 8.91
N VAL A 17 -8.65 9.68 10.12
CA VAL A 17 -7.82 10.11 11.24
C VAL A 17 -6.86 9.00 11.67
N ILE A 18 -7.35 7.77 11.81
CA ILE A 18 -6.53 6.57 12.08
C ILE A 18 -5.45 6.42 11.01
N MET A 19 -5.81 6.59 9.73
CA MET A 19 -4.87 6.54 8.60
C MET A 19 -3.97 7.78 8.46
N LYS A 20 -4.05 8.75 9.37
CA LYS A 20 -3.32 10.04 9.31
C LYS A 20 -3.58 10.85 8.03
N HIS A 21 -4.72 10.63 7.37
CA HIS A 21 -5.17 11.47 6.25
C HIS A 21 -5.83 12.77 6.72
N VAL A 22 -6.19 12.86 7.99
CA VAL A 22 -6.78 14.03 8.66
C VAL A 22 -6.16 14.13 10.04
N ASP A 23 -5.79 15.34 10.45
CA ASP A 23 -5.22 15.57 11.78
C ASP A 23 -6.26 15.37 12.89
N LEU A 24 -5.78 14.87 14.02
CA LEU A 24 -6.55 14.84 15.25
C LEU A 24 -6.73 16.27 15.76
N SER A 25 -7.94 16.60 16.20
CA SER A 25 -8.17 17.82 16.97
C SER A 25 -7.55 17.73 18.37
N ASP A 26 -7.53 16.54 18.96
CA ASP A 26 -6.94 16.27 20.28
C ASP A 26 -6.66 14.75 20.43
N GLY A 27 -5.83 14.38 21.40
CA GLY A 27 -5.43 13.00 21.70
C GLY A 27 -4.28 12.49 20.83
N ALA A 28 -4.09 11.16 20.83
CA ALA A 28 -3.01 10.50 20.10
C ALA A 28 -3.44 9.16 19.50
N ILE A 29 -2.79 8.76 18.39
CA ILE A 29 -2.88 7.42 17.81
C ILE A 29 -1.52 6.74 17.98
N GLU A 30 -1.52 5.61 18.68
CA GLU A 30 -0.35 4.76 18.82
C GLU A 30 -0.56 3.43 18.11
N TRP A 31 0.45 3.05 17.34
CA TRP A 31 0.47 1.80 16.60
C TRP A 31 1.52 0.87 17.21
N ARG A 32 1.18 -0.41 17.36
CA ARG A 32 2.17 -1.41 17.76
C ARG A 32 3.23 -1.54 16.69
N GLU A 33 4.48 -1.71 17.09
CA GLU A 33 5.56 -1.99 16.15
C GLU A 33 5.30 -3.27 15.34
N GLY A 34 5.66 -3.25 14.06
CA GLY A 34 5.56 -4.40 13.17
C GLY A 34 4.18 -4.66 12.56
N ILE A 35 3.19 -3.79 12.78
CA ILE A 35 1.89 -3.92 12.11
C ILE A 35 1.92 -3.27 10.72
N SER A 36 1.20 -3.86 9.77
CA SER A 36 0.88 -3.25 8.48
C SER A 36 -0.60 -2.92 8.44
N ILE A 37 -0.94 -1.75 7.89
CA ILE A 37 -2.31 -1.23 7.85
C ILE A 37 -2.69 -0.97 6.39
N GLY A 38 -3.75 -1.62 5.94
CA GLY A 38 -4.37 -1.37 4.63
C GLY A 38 -5.61 -0.51 4.77
N TYR A 39 -5.80 0.44 3.84
CA TYR A 39 -6.98 1.29 3.78
C TYR A 39 -7.59 1.28 2.39
N LEU A 40 -8.85 0.86 2.31
CA LEU A 40 -9.66 0.96 1.10
C LEU A 40 -10.59 2.16 1.24
N SER A 41 -10.43 3.16 0.38
CA SER A 41 -11.26 4.36 0.43
C SER A 41 -12.64 4.09 -0.17
N GLN A 42 -13.66 4.78 0.33
CA GLN A 42 -15.02 4.67 -0.17
C GLN A 42 -15.19 5.29 -1.57
N ASP A 43 -14.32 6.24 -1.93
CA ASP A 43 -14.32 6.96 -3.21
C ASP A 43 -13.05 6.61 -3.99
N THR A 44 -12.88 5.31 -4.24
CA THR A 44 -11.76 4.81 -5.05
C THR A 44 -12.06 5.14 -6.51
N ARG A 45 -11.23 5.99 -7.11
CA ARG A 45 -11.28 6.24 -8.57
C ARG A 45 -10.66 5.05 -9.28
N LEU A 46 -11.45 4.38 -10.10
CA LEU A 46 -10.99 3.30 -10.95
C LEU A 46 -10.60 3.88 -12.31
N ASP A 47 -9.51 3.38 -12.87
CA ASP A 47 -9.15 3.67 -14.25
C ASP A 47 -9.88 2.68 -15.15
N ASP A 48 -10.78 3.19 -15.99
CA ASP A 48 -11.58 2.38 -16.92
C ASP A 48 -10.73 1.64 -17.96
N ALA A 49 -9.47 2.05 -18.16
CA ALA A 49 -8.53 1.35 -19.03
C ALA A 49 -7.98 0.04 -18.41
N LEU A 50 -8.14 -0.15 -17.09
CA LEU A 50 -7.62 -1.32 -16.39
C LEU A 50 -8.71 -2.38 -16.20
N THR A 51 -8.35 -3.63 -16.48
CA THR A 51 -9.16 -4.76 -16.00
C THR A 51 -9.08 -4.86 -14.48
N VAL A 52 -10.09 -5.47 -13.85
CA VAL A 52 -10.10 -5.74 -12.40
C VAL A 52 -8.82 -6.44 -11.94
N ARG A 53 -8.34 -7.41 -12.74
CA ARG A 53 -7.09 -8.12 -12.45
C ARG A 53 -5.91 -7.14 -12.42
N GLN A 54 -5.76 -6.30 -13.45
CA GLN A 54 -4.67 -5.33 -13.49
C GLN A 54 -4.74 -4.37 -12.31
N PHE A 55 -5.91 -3.79 -12.01
CA PHE A 55 -6.09 -2.90 -10.87
C PHE A 55 -5.69 -3.54 -9.53
N LEU A 56 -6.08 -4.80 -9.30
CA LEU A 56 -5.76 -5.51 -8.05
C LEU A 56 -4.26 -5.81 -7.90
N PHE A 57 -3.57 -6.11 -9.00
CA PHE A 57 -2.15 -6.45 -8.97
C PHE A 57 -1.22 -5.25 -9.15
N ASP A 58 -1.72 -4.10 -9.61
CA ASP A 58 -0.91 -2.89 -9.77
C ASP A 58 -0.55 -2.21 -8.44
N PHE A 59 -1.32 -2.45 -7.37
CA PHE A 59 -0.96 -2.00 -6.02
C PHE A 59 0.34 -2.63 -5.51
N ASP A 60 0.62 -3.87 -5.91
CA ASP A 60 1.84 -4.58 -5.56
C ASP A 60 3.02 -4.11 -6.44
N THR A 61 2.77 -3.76 -7.70
CA THR A 61 3.84 -3.52 -8.69
C THR A 61 4.76 -2.37 -8.32
N MET A 62 4.29 -1.29 -7.68
CA MET A 62 5.17 -0.15 -7.37
C MET A 62 6.23 -0.50 -6.32
N GLN A 63 5.84 -1.18 -5.22
CA GLN A 63 6.80 -1.63 -4.21
C GLN A 63 7.72 -2.74 -4.74
N TYR A 64 7.19 -3.66 -5.56
CA TYR A 64 8.02 -4.68 -6.21
C TYR A 64 8.98 -4.07 -7.24
N ARG A 65 8.56 -3.07 -8.01
CA ARG A 65 9.42 -2.37 -8.98
C ARG A 65 10.54 -1.59 -8.30
N GLU A 66 10.27 -0.91 -7.19
CA GLU A 66 11.32 -0.24 -6.41
C GLU A 66 12.34 -1.26 -5.88
N ARG A 67 11.87 -2.37 -5.28
CA ARG A 67 12.74 -3.46 -4.83
C ARG A 67 13.54 -4.10 -5.96
N GLU A 68 12.92 -4.35 -7.11
CA GLU A 68 13.59 -4.87 -8.31
C GLU A 68 14.69 -3.91 -8.79
N ILE A 69 14.42 -2.60 -8.80
CA ILE A 69 15.40 -1.58 -9.18
C ILE A 69 16.57 -1.58 -8.19
N GLU A 70 16.29 -1.58 -6.88
CA GLU A 70 17.32 -1.65 -5.84
C GLU A 70 18.17 -2.93 -5.96
N LEU A 71 17.51 -4.07 -6.20
CA LEU A 71 18.17 -5.36 -6.38
C LEU A 71 19.05 -5.34 -7.64
N ASN A 72 18.56 -4.81 -8.75
CA ASN A 72 19.30 -4.67 -10.00
C ASN A 72 20.50 -3.73 -9.86
N ILE A 73 20.37 -2.65 -9.09
CA ILE A 73 21.50 -1.76 -8.75
C ILE A 73 22.53 -2.51 -7.90
N ALA A 74 22.09 -3.27 -6.89
CA ALA A 74 22.97 -4.04 -6.02
C ALA A 74 23.71 -5.15 -6.79
N ILE A 75 23.00 -5.91 -7.63
CA ILE A 75 23.54 -6.97 -8.50
C ILE A 75 24.63 -6.40 -9.42
N ASN A 76 24.36 -5.26 -10.08
CA ASN A 76 25.33 -4.58 -10.93
C ASN A 76 26.56 -4.10 -10.16
N LYS A 77 26.37 -3.47 -8.99
CA LYS A 77 27.48 -3.01 -8.12
C LYS A 77 28.36 -4.18 -7.66
N LEU A 78 27.75 -5.32 -7.36
CA LEU A 78 28.44 -6.51 -6.86
C LEU A 78 28.98 -7.41 -7.97
N ARG A 79 28.74 -7.07 -9.25
CA ARG A 79 29.12 -7.88 -10.44
C ARG A 79 28.63 -9.33 -10.34
N ILE A 80 27.48 -9.54 -9.70
CA ILE A 80 26.86 -10.86 -9.59
C ILE A 80 26.19 -11.15 -10.94
N LYS A 81 26.61 -12.22 -11.63
CA LYS A 81 25.88 -12.68 -12.81
C LYS A 81 24.56 -13.32 -12.35
N PRO A 82 23.40 -12.92 -12.90
CA PRO A 82 22.14 -13.59 -12.59
C PRO A 82 22.24 -15.08 -12.94
N TYR A 83 21.89 -15.96 -12.00
CA TYR A 83 21.92 -17.42 -12.19
C TYR A 83 21.05 -17.90 -13.37
N LEU A 84 20.07 -17.07 -13.80
CA LEU A 84 19.16 -17.37 -14.90
C LEU A 84 19.84 -17.34 -16.28
N ASP A 85 20.95 -16.60 -16.45
CA ASP A 85 21.69 -16.54 -17.72
C ASP A 85 22.52 -17.80 -18.00
N GLN A 86 22.57 -18.75 -17.06
CA GLN A 86 23.30 -20.02 -17.21
C GLN A 86 22.41 -21.22 -17.54
N LEU A 87 21.09 -21.01 -17.64
CA LEU A 87 20.08 -22.05 -17.84
C LEU A 87 19.47 -22.04 -19.26
N ILE A 88 20.04 -21.25 -20.19
CA ILE A 88 19.67 -21.23 -21.61
C ILE A 88 20.88 -21.64 -22.45
#